data_AF-A0A3P7PVJ9-F1
#
_entry.id   AF-A0A3P7PVJ9-F1
#
_cell.length_a   1.000
_cell.length_b   1.000
_cell.length_c   1.000
_cell.angle_alpha   90.00
_cell.angle_beta   90.00
_cell.angle_gamma   90.00
#
_symmetry.space_group_name_H-M   'P 1'
#
loop_
_entity.id
_entity.type
_entity.pdbx_description
1 polymer ?
#
loop_
_entity_poly.entity_id
_entity_poly.type
_entity_poly.pdbx_seq_one_letter_code
_entity_poly.pdbx_strand_id
1 'polypeptide(L)'
;MSEKVNELQDKFQRAMFLYSQLDNEKSALLYEIDLLKDDIEEKEQLLSQITRESRDLTSEVKLLKRTVDGLNAQQLALKAEIAQRDQLIQENGLVLVDQNSEDILAEKTEIEKLPPLVFSQQTIALVDKAIPGSSSLDDKIKKLIDMNKKLRHQVEEAEQSLYARRSARPEYSGASHNGGLGEDQQRDAAKQLAEIKFKLQESERENTNYQGNIIRIEGQLKRFKASAEQAEKELTDLKSQNRQLKKDLRDRENDLEEAKETNRHLQNRLEKLRFSSSRRVQ
;
A
#
# COMPACT_ATOMS: atom_id res chain seq x y z
N MET A 1 -72.84 88.62 -11.47
CA MET A 1 -72.11 88.42 -10.20
C MET A 1 -72.22 86.99 -9.70
N SER A 2 -73.43 86.41 -9.60
CA SER A 2 -73.64 85.04 -9.11
C SER A 2 -72.82 83.96 -9.84
N GLU A 3 -72.82 83.95 -11.17
CA GLU A 3 -72.04 82.97 -11.97
C GLU A 3 -70.54 83.00 -11.67
N LYS A 4 -69.95 84.19 -11.53
CA LYS A 4 -68.52 84.33 -11.24
C LYS A 4 -68.16 83.91 -9.82
N VAL A 5 -69.09 84.06 -8.86
CA VAL A 5 -68.95 83.54 -7.49
C VAL A 5 -69.01 82.01 -7.52
N ASN A 6 -69.96 81.43 -8.25
CA ASN A 6 -70.07 79.97 -8.40
C ASN A 6 -68.84 79.36 -9.08
N GLU A 7 -68.33 79.97 -10.17
CA GLU A 7 -67.09 79.51 -10.81
C GLU A 7 -65.88 79.56 -9.88
N LEU A 8 -65.76 80.61 -9.06
CA LEU A 8 -64.69 80.72 -8.06
C LEU A 8 -64.84 79.68 -6.97
N GLN A 9 -66.07 79.41 -6.53
CA GLN A 9 -66.37 78.36 -5.56
C GLN A 9 -66.02 76.97 -6.09
N ASP A 10 -66.40 76.65 -7.34
CA ASP A 10 -66.05 75.39 -7.99
C ASP A 10 -64.52 75.22 -8.15
N LYS A 11 -63.82 76.29 -8.55
CA LYS A 11 -62.36 76.29 -8.64
C LYS A 11 -61.71 76.07 -7.27
N PHE A 12 -62.20 76.74 -6.23
CA PHE A 12 -61.72 76.56 -4.86
C PHE A 12 -61.94 75.12 -4.38
N GLN A 13 -63.11 74.55 -4.65
CA GLN A 13 -63.43 73.19 -4.25
C GLN A 13 -62.58 72.14 -4.99
N ARG A 14 -62.29 72.34 -6.29
CA ARG A 14 -61.32 71.52 -7.02
C ARG A 14 -59.91 71.66 -6.46
N ALA A 15 -59.47 72.87 -6.13
CA ALA A 15 -58.16 73.11 -5.52
C ALA A 15 -58.05 72.43 -4.15
N MET A 16 -59.11 72.46 -3.34
CA MET A 16 -59.17 71.76 -2.05
C MET A 16 -59.11 70.23 -2.21
N PHE A 17 -59.82 69.67 -3.19
CA PHE A 17 -59.75 68.24 -3.48
C PHE A 17 -58.34 67.82 -3.92
N LEU A 18 -57.73 68.56 -4.85
CA LEU A 18 -56.36 68.31 -5.31
C LEU A 18 -55.34 68.47 -4.18
N TYR A 19 -55.52 69.45 -3.30
CA TYR A 19 -54.67 69.65 -2.13
C TYR A 19 -54.75 68.45 -1.18
N SER A 20 -55.95 67.95 -0.89
CA SER A 20 -56.15 66.75 -0.07
C SER A 20 -55.53 65.51 -0.71
N GLN A 21 -55.67 65.35 -2.02
CA GLN A 21 -55.03 64.24 -2.75
C GLN A 21 -53.50 64.32 -2.65
N LEU A 22 -52.92 65.51 -2.86
CA LEU A 22 -51.49 65.74 -2.75
C LEU A 22 -50.96 65.48 -1.34
N ASP A 23 -51.71 65.85 -0.30
CA ASP A 23 -51.32 65.61 1.10
C ASP A 23 -51.34 64.11 1.46
N ASN A 24 -52.31 63.36 0.93
CA ASN A 24 -52.35 61.90 1.05
C ASN A 24 -51.18 61.23 0.33
N GLU A 25 -50.90 61.62 -0.92
CA GLU A 25 -49.76 61.10 -1.68
C GLU A 25 -48.43 61.44 -1.00
N LYS A 26 -48.27 62.66 -0.49
CA LYS A 26 -47.11 63.08 0.29
C LYS A 26 -46.94 62.22 1.54
N SER A 27 -48.02 61.95 2.26
CA SER A 27 -47.99 61.12 3.47
C SER A 27 -47.62 59.67 3.16
N ALA A 28 -48.12 59.12 2.04
CA ALA A 28 -47.76 57.78 1.57
C ALA A 28 -46.28 57.69 1.16
N LEU A 29 -45.77 58.68 0.43
CA LEU A 29 -44.36 58.74 0.04
C LEU A 29 -43.43 58.92 1.24
N LEU A 30 -43.82 59.70 2.25
CA LEU A 30 -43.05 59.84 3.49
C LEU A 30 -42.94 58.50 4.23
N TYR A 31 -44.03 57.74 4.32
CA TYR A 31 -44.02 56.41 4.90
C TYR A 31 -43.14 55.43 4.12
N GLU A 32 -43.21 55.45 2.78
CA GLU A 32 -42.34 54.62 1.93
C GLU A 32 -40.86 54.99 2.10
N ILE A 33 -40.54 56.28 2.22
CA ILE A 33 -39.18 56.74 2.51
C ILE A 33 -38.68 56.21 3.86
N ASP A 34 -39.51 56.22 4.90
CA ASP A 34 -39.11 55.73 6.22
C ASP A 34 -38.90 54.21 6.21
N LEU A 35 -39.78 53.44 5.56
CA LEU A 35 -39.54 52.01 5.33
C LEU A 35 -38.23 51.74 4.58
N LEU A 36 -37.94 52.51 3.53
CA LEU A 36 -36.69 52.36 2.78
C LEU A 36 -35.45 52.71 3.61
N LYS A 37 -35.54 53.64 4.57
CA LYS A 37 -34.44 53.94 5.49
C LYS A 37 -34.18 52.76 6.43
N ASP A 38 -35.22 52.20 7.04
CA ASP A 38 -35.10 51.02 7.90
C ASP A 38 -34.46 49.85 7.12
N ASP A 39 -34.90 49.65 5.88
CA ASP A 39 -34.37 48.65 4.94
C ASP A 39 -32.89 48.87 4.57
N ILE A 40 -32.44 50.13 4.53
CA ILE A 40 -31.04 50.48 4.28
C ILE A 40 -30.22 50.19 5.54
N GLU A 41 -30.71 50.60 6.72
CA GLU A 41 -30.02 50.36 8.00
C GLU A 41 -29.82 48.86 8.25
N GLU A 42 -30.83 48.02 7.99
CA GLU A 42 -30.71 46.57 8.10
C GLU A 42 -29.66 46.00 7.14
N LYS A 43 -29.65 46.46 5.88
CA LYS A 43 -28.66 46.02 4.88
C LYS A 43 -27.25 46.46 5.24
N GLU A 44 -27.06 47.64 5.83
CA GLU A 44 -25.76 48.11 6.32
C GLU A 44 -25.22 47.26 7.49
N GLN A 45 -26.11 46.84 8.39
CA GLN A 45 -25.77 45.91 9.47
C GLN A 45 -25.34 44.54 8.93
N LEU A 46 -26.10 43.97 7.99
CA LEU A 46 -25.77 42.70 7.34
C LEU A 46 -24.43 42.76 6.59
N LEU A 47 -24.19 43.85 5.84
CA LEU A 47 -22.93 44.05 5.14
C LEU A 47 -21.75 44.14 6.11
N SER A 48 -21.94 44.83 7.25
CA SER A 48 -20.92 44.93 8.30
C SER A 48 -20.60 43.56 8.91
N GLN A 49 -21.62 42.73 9.15
CA GLN A 49 -21.45 41.37 9.67
C GLN A 49 -20.71 40.48 8.65
N ILE A 50 -21.19 40.42 7.40
CA ILE A 50 -20.56 39.59 6.35
C ILE A 50 -19.11 40.01 6.11
N THR A 51 -18.83 41.32 6.15
CA THR A 51 -17.46 41.83 5.99
C THR A 51 -16.55 41.38 7.14
N ARG A 52 -17.07 41.33 8.37
CA ARG A 52 -16.33 40.80 9.52
C ARG A 52 -16.07 39.30 9.37
N GLU A 53 -17.10 38.52 9.08
CA GLU A 53 -16.99 37.06 8.89
C GLU A 53 -16.01 36.71 7.75
N SER A 54 -16.04 37.45 6.64
CA SER A 54 -15.10 37.28 5.53
C SER A 54 -13.65 37.54 5.95
N ARG A 55 -13.41 38.55 6.80
CA ARG A 55 -12.06 38.83 7.35
C ARG A 55 -11.59 37.71 8.27
N ASP A 56 -12.47 37.23 9.15
CA ASP A 56 -12.16 36.15 10.09
C ASP A 56 -11.82 34.86 9.32
N LEU A 57 -12.64 34.45 8.36
CA LEU A 57 -12.37 33.30 7.47
C LEU A 57 -11.06 33.48 6.69
N THR A 58 -10.80 34.68 6.16
CA THR A 58 -9.55 34.96 5.44
C THR A 58 -8.33 34.79 6.36
N SER A 59 -8.44 35.17 7.64
CA SER A 59 -7.38 35.01 8.63
C SER A 59 -7.15 33.53 8.98
N GLU A 60 -8.21 32.76 9.14
CA GLU A 60 -8.17 31.32 9.42
C GLU A 60 -7.52 30.55 8.25
N VAL A 61 -7.90 30.86 7.01
CA VAL A 61 -7.29 30.26 5.81
C VAL A 61 -5.79 30.55 5.76
N LYS A 62 -5.34 31.76 6.13
CA LYS A 62 -3.90 32.08 6.19
C LYS A 62 -3.18 31.29 7.27
N LEU A 63 -3.81 31.07 8.43
CA LEU A 63 -3.24 30.25 9.50
C LEU A 63 -3.12 28.79 9.06
N LEU A 64 -4.20 28.21 8.52
CA LEU A 64 -4.23 26.84 8.03
C LEU A 64 -3.16 26.58 6.95
N LYS A 65 -2.99 27.52 6.00
CA LYS A 65 -1.92 27.42 5.00
C LYS A 65 -0.53 27.30 5.64
N ARG A 66 -0.21 28.15 6.63
CA ARG A 66 1.09 28.06 7.34
C ARG A 66 1.25 26.74 8.08
N THR A 67 0.19 26.24 8.72
CA THR A 67 0.21 24.95 9.41
C THR A 67 0.48 23.80 8.43
N VAL A 68 -0.19 23.81 7.27
CA VAL A 68 0.01 22.81 6.21
C VAL A 68 1.43 22.88 5.66
N ASP A 69 1.95 24.07 5.39
CA ASP A 69 3.33 24.25 4.92
C ASP A 69 4.35 23.72 5.94
N GLY A 70 4.14 23.98 7.23
CA GLY A 70 4.97 23.47 8.32
C GLY A 70 4.94 21.93 8.42
N LEU A 71 3.75 21.34 8.35
CA LEU A 71 3.60 19.87 8.37
C LEU A 71 4.24 19.20 7.15
N ASN A 72 4.12 19.81 5.96
CA ASN A 72 4.77 19.31 4.75
C ASN A 72 6.31 19.36 4.87
N ALA A 73 6.86 20.43 5.42
CA ALA A 73 8.30 20.55 5.67
C ALA A 73 8.78 19.48 6.66
N GLN A 74 8.03 19.24 7.75
CA GLN A 74 8.35 18.18 8.72
C GLN A 74 8.25 16.78 8.09
N GLN A 75 7.25 16.53 7.25
CA GLN A 75 7.10 15.26 6.53
C GLN A 75 8.30 15.01 5.60
N LEU A 76 8.76 16.04 4.89
CA LEU A 76 9.93 15.95 4.01
C LEU A 76 11.20 15.65 4.81
N ALA A 77 11.40 16.33 5.96
CA ALA A 77 12.54 16.09 6.84
C ALA A 77 12.55 14.63 7.37
N LEU A 78 11.43 14.14 7.89
CA LEU A 78 11.32 12.77 8.39
C LEU A 78 11.55 11.73 7.28
N LYS A 79 11.06 11.97 6.06
CA LYS A 79 11.35 11.09 4.92
C LYS A 79 12.83 11.06 4.58
N ALA A 80 13.52 12.20 4.64
CA ALA A 80 14.97 12.27 4.41
C ALA A 80 15.76 11.53 5.50
N GLU A 81 15.38 11.70 6.77
CA GLU A 81 16.01 10.99 7.90
C GLU A 81 15.82 9.46 7.80
N ILE A 82 14.62 9.00 7.44
CA ILE A 82 14.35 7.56 7.21
C ILE A 82 15.21 7.04 6.06
N ALA A 83 15.28 7.76 4.94
CA ALA A 83 16.12 7.36 3.81
C ALA A 83 17.61 7.29 4.19
N GLN A 84 18.10 8.26 4.96
CA GLN A 84 19.47 8.25 5.48
C GLN A 84 19.72 7.06 6.41
N ARG A 85 18.77 6.76 7.31
CA ARG A 85 18.85 5.60 8.20
C ARG A 85 18.90 4.30 7.40
N ASP A 86 18.05 4.15 6.40
CA ASP A 86 17.99 2.94 5.56
C ASP A 86 19.28 2.79 4.72
N GLN A 87 19.84 3.90 4.23
CA GLN A 87 21.15 3.91 3.57
C GLN A 87 22.27 3.44 4.53
N LEU A 88 22.31 3.95 5.75
CA LEU A 88 23.30 3.52 6.76
C LEU A 88 23.15 2.04 7.12
N ILE A 89 21.92 1.54 7.22
CA ILE A 89 21.64 0.11 7.44
C ILE A 89 22.25 -0.71 6.29
N GLN A 90 22.02 -0.30 5.04
CA GLN A 90 22.51 -1.01 3.86
C GLN A 90 24.04 -0.95 3.72
N GLU A 91 24.65 0.24 3.89
CA GLU A 91 26.10 0.44 3.76
C GLU A 91 26.89 -0.37 4.80
N ASN A 92 26.33 -0.54 6.00
CA ASN A 92 26.94 -1.35 7.06
C ASN A 92 26.61 -2.85 6.95
N GLY A 93 25.91 -3.29 5.88
CA GLY A 93 25.52 -4.69 5.70
C GLY A 93 24.58 -5.20 6.80
N LEU A 94 23.73 -4.32 7.32
CA LEU A 94 22.71 -4.63 8.32
C LEU A 94 21.35 -4.87 7.65
N VAL A 95 20.46 -5.55 8.37
CA VAL A 95 19.08 -5.80 7.93
C VAL A 95 18.12 -5.69 9.11
N LEU A 96 16.93 -5.17 8.84
CA LEU A 96 15.82 -5.13 9.81
C LEU A 96 15.05 -6.45 9.76
N VAL A 97 14.84 -7.06 10.92
CA VAL A 97 14.03 -8.28 11.09
C VAL A 97 12.85 -7.95 11.99
N ASP A 98 11.66 -8.16 11.45
CA ASP A 98 10.43 -7.96 12.21
C ASP A 98 10.30 -8.99 13.34
N GLN A 99 9.85 -8.51 14.49
CA GLN A 99 9.52 -9.38 15.61
C GLN A 99 8.11 -9.93 15.37
N ASN A 100 8.00 -11.26 15.22
CA ASN A 100 6.69 -11.90 15.08
C ASN A 100 5.93 -11.73 16.40
N SER A 101 4.90 -10.87 16.37
CA SER A 101 4.09 -10.54 17.55
C SER A 101 3.08 -11.64 17.93
N GLU A 102 2.96 -12.71 17.14
CA GLU A 102 1.92 -13.73 17.36
C GLU A 102 2.05 -14.48 18.70
N ASP A 103 3.27 -14.60 19.26
CA ASP A 103 3.46 -15.28 20.55
C ASP A 103 3.25 -14.37 21.78
N ILE A 104 3.20 -13.04 21.61
CA ILE A 104 3.10 -12.08 22.75
C ILE A 104 1.69 -11.45 22.84
N LEU A 105 0.93 -11.47 21.75
CA LEU A 105 -0.37 -10.78 21.65
C LEU A 105 -1.53 -11.46 22.40
N ALA A 106 -1.29 -12.54 23.15
CA ALA A 106 -2.33 -13.18 23.94
C ALA A 106 -2.79 -12.36 25.16
N GLU A 107 -2.03 -11.35 25.63
CA GLU A 107 -2.33 -10.69 26.91
C GLU A 107 -2.45 -9.17 26.92
N LYS A 108 -2.30 -8.43 25.81
CA LYS A 108 -2.46 -6.96 25.83
C LYS A 108 -3.25 -6.40 24.66
N THR A 109 -4.28 -5.63 25.01
CA THR A 109 -5.33 -5.03 24.17
C THR A 109 -4.90 -3.81 23.34
N GLU A 110 -3.60 -3.54 23.19
CA GLU A 110 -3.13 -2.49 22.28
C GLU A 110 -2.02 -3.07 21.40
N ILE A 111 -2.28 -3.09 20.09
CA ILE A 111 -1.38 -3.61 19.06
C ILE A 111 -0.24 -2.59 18.88
N GLU A 112 0.64 -2.46 19.86
CA GLU A 112 1.96 -1.89 19.64
C GLU A 112 2.78 -2.95 18.92
N LYS A 113 2.86 -2.84 17.59
CA LYS A 113 3.82 -3.62 16.80
C LYS A 113 5.21 -3.34 17.37
N LEU A 114 5.86 -4.40 17.86
CA LEU A 114 7.22 -4.33 18.38
C LEU A 114 8.17 -3.77 17.32
N PRO A 115 9.12 -2.89 17.70
CA PRO A 115 10.06 -2.32 16.75
C PRO A 115 10.94 -3.43 16.15
N PRO A 116 11.26 -3.36 14.84
CA PRO A 116 12.12 -4.34 14.21
C PRO A 116 13.53 -4.34 14.82
N LEU A 117 14.14 -5.51 14.87
CA LEU A 117 15.50 -5.73 15.36
C LEU A 117 16.50 -5.54 14.21
N VAL A 118 17.71 -5.07 14.53
CA VAL A 118 18.79 -4.90 13.55
C VAL A 118 19.79 -6.04 13.69
N PHE A 119 20.08 -6.73 12.60
CA PHE A 119 21.08 -7.81 12.54
C PHE A 119 22.05 -7.60 11.39
N SER A 120 23.23 -8.24 11.45
CA SER A 120 24.08 -8.33 10.27
C SER A 120 23.43 -9.22 9.21
N GLN A 121 23.56 -8.84 7.95
CA GLN A 121 23.04 -9.60 6.82
C GLN A 121 23.69 -10.99 6.74
N GLN A 122 24.98 -11.10 7.13
CA GLN A 122 25.68 -12.39 7.21
C GLN A 122 25.07 -13.32 8.27
N THR A 123 24.74 -12.78 9.46
CA THR A 123 24.10 -13.57 10.53
C THR A 123 22.78 -14.15 10.06
N ILE A 124 21.91 -13.33 9.47
CA ILE A 124 20.61 -13.78 8.97
C ILE A 124 20.77 -14.79 7.84
N ALA A 125 21.70 -14.56 6.91
CA ALA A 125 21.97 -15.49 5.81
C ALA A 125 22.45 -16.87 6.31
N LEU A 126 23.27 -16.93 7.37
CA LEU A 126 23.73 -18.19 7.95
C LEU A 126 22.59 -18.95 8.63
N VAL A 127 21.71 -18.25 9.35
CA VAL A 127 20.55 -18.86 10.00
C VAL A 127 19.58 -19.41 8.94
N ASP A 128 19.29 -18.64 7.89
CA ASP A 128 18.43 -19.05 6.78
C ASP A 128 19.00 -20.24 6.00
N LYS A 129 20.33 -20.29 5.82
CA LYS A 129 21.01 -21.41 5.17
C LYS A 129 20.90 -22.69 6.01
N ALA A 130 21.03 -22.57 7.32
CA ALA A 130 20.96 -23.72 8.21
C ALA A 130 19.53 -24.26 8.34
N ILE A 131 18.53 -23.37 8.36
CA ILE A 131 17.11 -23.71 8.45
C ILE A 131 16.32 -22.98 7.38
N PRO A 132 16.22 -23.57 6.17
CA PRO A 132 15.42 -23.00 5.10
C PRO A 132 13.92 -23.08 5.44
N GLY A 133 13.19 -22.00 5.14
CA GLY A 133 11.75 -21.92 5.34
C GLY A 133 11.29 -20.55 5.84
N SER A 134 9.98 -20.36 5.84
CA SER A 134 9.30 -19.11 6.19
C SER A 134 8.85 -19.03 7.66
N SER A 135 9.57 -19.69 8.57
CA SER A 135 9.32 -19.51 10.01
C SER A 135 10.04 -18.28 10.55
N SER A 136 9.62 -17.80 11.72
CA SER A 136 10.24 -16.66 12.39
C SER A 136 11.74 -16.89 12.65
N LEU A 137 12.49 -15.81 12.88
CA LEU A 137 13.90 -15.94 13.28
C LEU A 137 14.02 -16.76 14.58
N ASP A 138 13.12 -16.54 15.54
CA ASP A 138 13.10 -17.26 16.82
C ASP A 138 12.83 -18.76 16.63
N ASP A 139 11.92 -19.13 15.73
CA ASP A 139 11.66 -20.53 15.38
C ASP A 139 12.89 -21.20 14.75
N LYS A 140 13.60 -20.46 13.89
CA LYS A 140 14.85 -20.95 13.28
C LYS A 140 15.90 -21.16 14.36
N ILE A 141 16.06 -20.21 15.29
CA ILE A 141 16.98 -20.35 16.42
C ILE A 141 16.59 -21.56 17.30
N LYS A 142 15.31 -21.73 17.62
CA LYS A 142 14.80 -22.86 18.41
C LYS A 142 15.10 -24.21 17.76
N LYS A 143 14.83 -24.35 16.46
CA LYS A 143 15.15 -25.56 15.70
C LYS A 143 16.65 -25.82 15.61
N LEU A 144 17.49 -24.77 15.50
CA LEU A 144 18.95 -24.89 15.53
C LEU A 144 19.42 -25.47 16.86
N ILE A 145 18.86 -24.98 17.98
CA ILE A 145 19.16 -25.48 19.32
C ILE A 145 18.75 -26.96 19.44
N ASP A 146 17.57 -27.33 18.98
CA ASP A 146 17.08 -28.72 19.05
C ASP A 146 17.90 -29.68 18.18
N MET A 147 18.33 -29.25 16.99
CA MET A 147 19.24 -30.01 16.13
C MET A 147 20.62 -30.18 16.81
N ASN A 148 21.14 -29.14 17.46
CA ASN A 148 22.39 -29.22 18.21
C ASN A 148 22.30 -30.23 19.37
N LYS A 149 21.18 -30.22 20.12
CA LYS A 149 20.93 -31.21 21.19
C LYS A 149 20.91 -32.64 20.64
N LYS A 150 20.22 -32.88 19.52
CA LYS A 150 20.18 -34.21 18.87
C LYS A 150 21.57 -34.66 18.41
N LEU A 151 22.34 -33.77 17.77
CA LEU A 151 23.69 -34.10 17.31
C LEU A 151 24.63 -34.44 18.48
N ARG A 152 24.54 -33.71 19.60
CA ARG A 152 25.32 -34.03 20.80
C ARG A 152 24.98 -35.40 21.34
N HIS A 153 23.69 -35.76 21.41
CA HIS A 153 23.27 -37.08 21.85
C HIS A 153 23.76 -38.20 20.93
N GLN A 154 23.70 -37.99 19.60
CA GLN A 154 24.21 -38.95 18.62
C GLN A 154 25.73 -39.15 18.72
N VAL A 155 26.49 -38.07 18.99
CA VAL A 155 27.94 -38.18 19.23
C VAL A 155 28.20 -38.99 20.49
N GLU A 156 27.45 -38.75 21.56
CA GLU A 156 27.59 -39.47 22.83
C GLU A 156 27.25 -40.97 22.69
N GLU A 157 26.18 -41.32 21.97
CA GLU A 157 25.86 -42.72 21.62
C GLU A 157 26.93 -43.38 20.73
N ALA A 158 27.46 -42.63 19.75
CA ALA A 158 28.53 -43.11 18.88
C ALA A 158 29.83 -43.36 19.67
N GLU A 159 30.16 -42.51 20.63
CA GLU A 159 31.31 -42.69 21.53
C GLU A 159 31.13 -43.91 22.44
N GLN A 160 29.95 -44.08 23.03
CA GLN A 160 29.63 -45.25 23.86
C GLN A 160 29.70 -46.57 23.07
N SER A 161 29.16 -46.59 21.85
CA SER A 161 29.22 -47.78 20.99
C SER A 161 30.63 -48.10 20.49
N LEU A 162 31.46 -47.09 20.20
CA LEU A 162 32.89 -47.28 19.89
C LEU A 162 33.68 -47.77 21.11
N TYR A 163 33.33 -47.31 22.31
CA TYR A 163 33.93 -47.79 23.56
C TYR A 163 33.57 -49.27 23.81
N ALA A 164 32.29 -49.64 23.67
CA ALA A 164 31.83 -51.02 23.81
C ALA A 164 32.53 -51.96 22.81
N ARG A 165 32.66 -51.55 21.54
CA ARG A 165 33.40 -52.33 20.52
C ARG A 165 34.90 -52.49 20.83
N ARG A 166 35.53 -51.47 21.41
CA ARG A 166 36.94 -51.57 21.85
C ARG A 166 37.11 -52.51 23.04
N SER A 167 36.19 -52.43 24.00
CA SER A 167 36.20 -53.26 25.20
C SER A 167 35.85 -54.73 24.94
N ALA A 168 35.06 -55.03 23.90
CA ALA A 168 34.71 -56.40 23.50
C ALA A 168 35.77 -57.09 22.61
N ARG A 169 36.89 -56.42 22.28
CA ARG A 169 37.94 -56.96 21.39
C ARG A 169 38.99 -57.90 22.02
N PRO A 170 39.10 -58.15 23.34
CA PRO A 170 40.07 -59.11 23.87
C PRO A 170 39.44 -60.49 24.09
N GLU A 171 39.02 -61.20 23.04
CA GLU A 171 38.65 -62.64 23.18
C GLU A 171 38.76 -63.50 21.91
N TYR A 172 39.10 -62.92 20.75
CA TYR A 172 39.28 -63.68 19.50
C TYR A 172 40.73 -63.64 19.00
N SER A 173 41.67 -64.04 19.85
CA SER A 173 43.07 -64.31 19.45
C SER A 173 43.61 -65.63 20.03
N GLY A 174 42.73 -66.55 20.40
CA GLY A 174 43.10 -67.80 21.07
C GLY A 174 42.24 -68.99 20.64
N ALA A 175 42.36 -69.43 19.40
CA ALA A 175 42.01 -70.80 18.95
C ALA A 175 42.61 -70.99 17.55
N SER A 176 43.83 -71.51 17.45
CA SER A 176 44.13 -72.93 17.36
C SER A 176 43.63 -73.59 16.06
N HIS A 177 44.61 -73.87 15.19
CA HIS A 177 44.73 -75.04 14.32
C HIS A 177 43.57 -75.46 13.40
N ASN A 178 43.72 -75.20 12.11
CA ASN A 178 43.52 -76.16 11.00
C ASN A 178 44.03 -75.47 9.72
N GLY A 179 45.21 -75.80 9.18
CA GLY A 179 45.45 -77.07 8.50
C GLY A 179 45.08 -76.91 7.02
N GLY A 180 46.01 -76.42 6.19
CA GLY A 180 46.13 -76.57 4.72
C GLY A 180 44.98 -76.14 3.78
N LEU A 181 43.72 -76.23 4.19
CA LEU A 181 42.51 -75.89 3.43
C LEU A 181 41.97 -74.50 3.78
N GLY A 182 42.47 -73.91 4.87
CA GLY A 182 42.10 -72.56 5.30
C GLY A 182 42.68 -71.46 4.40
N GLU A 183 43.83 -71.68 3.76
CA GLU A 183 44.42 -70.65 2.90
C GLU A 183 43.58 -70.37 1.65
N ASP A 184 42.95 -71.40 1.06
CA ASP A 184 42.08 -71.23 -0.12
C ASP A 184 40.75 -70.59 0.26
N GLN A 185 40.10 -71.03 1.35
CA GLN A 185 38.88 -70.37 1.84
C GLN A 185 39.13 -68.93 2.27
N GLN A 186 40.29 -68.64 2.86
CA GLN A 186 40.66 -67.30 3.28
C GLN A 186 41.08 -66.42 2.09
N ARG A 187 41.67 -67.00 1.04
CA ARG A 187 41.88 -66.32 -0.25
C ARG A 187 40.56 -66.01 -0.96
N ASP A 188 39.61 -66.93 -0.99
CA ASP A 188 38.31 -66.72 -1.62
C ASP A 188 37.46 -65.70 -0.84
N ALA A 189 37.49 -65.74 0.49
CA ALA A 189 36.91 -64.70 1.33
C ALA A 189 37.56 -63.33 1.10
N ALA A 190 38.90 -63.29 0.95
CA ALA A 190 39.61 -62.04 0.64
C ALA A 190 39.23 -61.49 -0.75
N LYS A 191 39.05 -62.35 -1.76
CA LYS A 191 38.56 -61.95 -3.09
C LYS A 191 37.14 -61.40 -3.03
N GLN A 192 36.21 -62.08 -2.35
CA GLN A 192 34.83 -61.60 -2.19
C GLN A 192 34.79 -60.25 -1.44
N LEU A 193 35.62 -60.10 -0.40
CA LEU A 193 35.74 -58.83 0.32
C LEU A 193 36.27 -57.71 -0.58
N ALA A 194 37.24 -58.01 -1.45
CA ALA A 194 37.76 -57.05 -2.42
C ALA A 194 36.70 -56.66 -3.46
N GLU A 195 35.91 -57.61 -3.96
CA GLU A 195 34.82 -57.36 -4.91
C GLU A 195 33.71 -56.51 -4.29
N ILE A 196 33.30 -56.80 -3.04
CA ILE A 196 32.31 -56.00 -2.31
C ILE A 196 32.83 -54.58 -2.08
N LYS A 197 34.11 -54.42 -1.70
CA LYS A 197 34.72 -53.09 -1.55
C LYS A 197 34.71 -52.30 -2.85
N PHE A 198 35.01 -52.95 -3.97
CA PHE A 198 34.97 -52.31 -5.28
C PHE A 198 33.54 -51.87 -5.66
N LYS A 199 32.54 -52.74 -5.49
CA LYS A 199 31.12 -52.41 -5.72
C LYS A 199 30.63 -51.29 -4.81
N LEU A 200 31.06 -51.27 -3.55
CA LEU A 200 30.75 -50.20 -2.60
C LEU A 200 31.33 -48.87 -3.09
N GLN A 201 32.61 -48.85 -3.47
CA GLN A 201 33.27 -47.65 -3.98
C GLN A 201 32.62 -47.13 -5.27
N GLU A 202 32.20 -48.04 -6.16
CA GLU A 202 31.46 -47.69 -7.38
C GLU A 202 30.09 -47.08 -7.04
N SER A 203 29.34 -47.68 -6.12
CA SER A 203 28.06 -47.16 -5.65
C SER A 203 28.19 -45.80 -4.94
N GLU A 204 29.23 -45.60 -4.12
CA GLU A 204 29.52 -44.32 -3.47
C GLU A 204 29.81 -43.20 -4.50
N ARG A 205 30.55 -43.54 -5.56
CA ARG A 205 30.81 -42.62 -6.68
C ARG A 205 29.53 -42.26 -7.42
N GLU A 206 28.68 -43.23 -7.71
CA GLU A 206 27.37 -42.98 -8.35
C GLU A 206 26.48 -42.10 -7.48
N ASN A 207 26.41 -42.38 -6.17
CA ASN A 207 25.62 -41.58 -5.22
C ASN A 207 26.08 -40.11 -5.20
N THR A 208 27.39 -39.87 -5.22
CA THR A 208 27.96 -38.51 -5.32
C THR A 208 27.55 -37.82 -6.61
N ASN A 209 27.49 -38.55 -7.73
CA ASN A 209 27.03 -38.01 -9.01
C ASN A 209 25.52 -37.67 -8.99
N TYR A 210 24.69 -38.56 -8.44
CA TYR A 210 23.26 -38.31 -8.27
C TYR A 210 22.98 -37.09 -7.39
N GLN A 211 23.72 -36.92 -6.28
CA GLN A 211 23.63 -35.73 -5.43
C GLN A 211 23.94 -34.44 -6.22
N GLY A 212 25.00 -34.44 -7.04
CA GLY A 212 25.34 -33.30 -7.89
C GLY A 212 24.25 -32.98 -8.93
N ASN A 213 23.61 -33.99 -9.50
CA ASN A 213 22.50 -33.82 -10.43
C ASN A 213 21.23 -33.27 -9.74
N ILE A 214 20.91 -33.75 -8.54
CA ILE A 214 19.79 -33.24 -7.73
C ILE A 214 19.98 -31.74 -7.47
N ILE A 215 21.14 -31.32 -6.97
CA ILE A 215 21.42 -29.89 -6.70
C ILE A 215 21.23 -29.03 -7.95
N ARG A 216 21.67 -29.52 -9.12
CA ARG A 216 21.53 -28.80 -10.39
C ARG A 216 20.07 -28.66 -10.81
N ILE A 217 19.30 -29.75 -10.72
CA ILE A 217 17.87 -29.79 -11.08
C ILE A 217 17.06 -28.92 -10.11
N GLU A 218 17.32 -28.99 -8.81
CA GLU A 218 16.68 -28.13 -7.80
C GLU A 218 16.96 -26.64 -8.09
N GLY A 219 18.20 -26.30 -8.46
CA GLY A 219 18.55 -24.94 -8.87
C GLY A 219 17.80 -24.47 -10.14
N GLN A 220 17.62 -25.35 -11.12
CA GLN A 220 16.81 -25.07 -12.31
C GLN A 220 15.33 -24.90 -11.97
N LEU A 221 14.77 -25.78 -11.13
CA LEU A 221 13.38 -25.74 -10.70
C LEU A 221 13.06 -24.44 -9.95
N LYS A 222 13.97 -23.98 -9.07
CA LYS A 222 13.82 -22.70 -8.38
C LYS A 222 13.77 -21.52 -9.35
N ARG A 223 14.60 -21.51 -10.40
CA ARG A 223 14.58 -20.46 -11.44
C ARG A 223 13.30 -20.50 -12.27
N PHE A 224 12.84 -21.68 -12.68
CA PHE A 224 11.59 -21.80 -13.44
C PHE A 224 10.39 -21.39 -12.59
N LYS A 225 10.36 -21.75 -11.30
CA LYS A 225 9.30 -21.32 -10.38
C LYS A 225 9.25 -19.79 -10.26
N ALA A 226 10.39 -19.14 -10.02
CA ALA A 226 10.44 -17.67 -9.94
C ALA A 226 10.02 -17.01 -11.28
N SER A 227 10.42 -17.58 -12.41
CA SER A 227 10.00 -17.09 -13.73
C SER A 227 8.50 -17.25 -13.96
N ALA A 228 7.89 -18.34 -13.49
CA ALA A 228 6.44 -18.57 -13.58
C ALA A 228 5.66 -17.60 -12.68
N GLU A 229 6.10 -17.41 -11.43
CA GLU A 229 5.50 -16.46 -10.48
C GLU A 229 5.55 -15.01 -11.02
N GLN A 230 6.66 -14.61 -11.65
CA GLN A 230 6.78 -13.30 -12.29
C GLN A 230 5.83 -13.16 -13.48
N ALA A 231 5.71 -14.18 -14.33
CA ALA A 231 4.79 -14.16 -15.47
C ALA A 231 3.32 -14.13 -15.02
N GLU A 232 2.96 -14.81 -13.93
CA GLU A 232 1.63 -14.74 -13.33
C GLU A 232 1.31 -13.33 -12.82
N LYS A 233 2.27 -12.69 -12.14
CA LYS A 233 2.12 -11.31 -11.67
C LYS A 233 1.90 -10.34 -12.84
N GLU A 234 2.72 -10.41 -13.87
CA GLU A 234 2.59 -9.58 -15.08
C GLU A 234 1.22 -9.78 -15.76
N LEU A 235 0.72 -11.02 -15.81
CA LEU A 235 -0.61 -11.32 -16.34
C LEU A 235 -1.73 -10.70 -15.48
N THR A 236 -1.60 -10.69 -14.16
CA THR A 236 -2.58 -10.02 -13.28
C THR A 236 -2.56 -8.50 -13.47
N ASP A 237 -1.38 -7.91 -13.59
CA ASP A 237 -1.21 -6.47 -13.82
C ASP A 237 -1.80 -6.05 -15.18
N LEU A 238 -1.51 -6.79 -16.24
CA LEU A 238 -2.09 -6.57 -17.57
C LEU A 238 -3.62 -6.72 -17.58
N LYS A 239 -4.17 -7.70 -16.84
CA LYS A 239 -5.62 -7.83 -16.69
C LYS A 239 -6.23 -6.63 -15.97
N SER A 240 -5.57 -6.09 -14.95
CA SER A 240 -6.03 -4.89 -14.24
C SER A 240 -6.01 -3.65 -15.14
N GLN A 241 -4.90 -3.44 -15.88
CA GLN A 241 -4.76 -2.34 -16.84
C GLN A 241 -5.79 -2.44 -17.96
N ASN A 242 -6.04 -3.66 -18.48
CA ASN A 242 -7.07 -3.87 -19.51
C ASN A 242 -8.47 -3.49 -19.01
N ARG A 243 -8.80 -3.79 -17.74
CA ARG A 243 -10.07 -3.37 -17.13
C ARG A 243 -10.15 -1.86 -16.98
N GLN A 244 -9.08 -1.21 -16.55
CA GLN A 244 -9.04 0.25 -16.42
C GLN A 244 -9.17 0.94 -17.78
N LEU A 245 -8.39 0.51 -18.78
CA LEU A 245 -8.47 1.05 -20.14
C LEU A 245 -9.87 0.86 -20.76
N LYS A 246 -10.53 -0.28 -20.50
CA LYS A 246 -11.93 -0.48 -20.94
C LYS A 246 -12.91 0.46 -20.25
N LYS A 247 -12.68 0.80 -18.98
CA LYS A 247 -13.48 1.78 -18.26
C LYS A 247 -13.25 3.18 -18.84
N ASP A 248 -11.99 3.59 -18.94
CA ASP A 248 -11.61 4.90 -19.49
C ASP A 248 -12.13 5.07 -20.91
N LEU A 249 -12.07 4.02 -21.74
CA LEU A 249 -12.63 4.04 -23.09
C LEU A 249 -14.14 4.33 -23.08
N ARG A 250 -14.91 3.67 -22.21
CA ARG A 250 -16.35 3.91 -22.08
C ARG A 250 -16.66 5.32 -21.59
N ASP A 251 -15.90 5.81 -20.61
CA ASP A 251 -16.09 7.16 -20.08
C ASP A 251 -15.81 8.20 -21.19
N ARG A 252 -14.77 8.00 -22.01
CA ARG A 252 -14.48 8.85 -23.17
C ARG A 252 -15.49 8.73 -24.31
N GLU A 253 -16.07 7.55 -24.52
CA GLU A 253 -17.17 7.36 -25.46
C GLU A 253 -18.41 8.16 -25.03
N ASN A 254 -18.75 8.12 -23.73
CA ASN A 254 -19.85 8.91 -23.16
C ASN A 254 -19.60 10.42 -23.30
N ASP A 255 -18.40 10.90 -22.92
CA ASP A 255 -18.02 12.31 -23.09
C ASP A 255 -18.14 12.77 -24.56
N LEU A 256 -17.74 11.89 -25.49
CA LEU A 256 -17.83 12.16 -26.93
C LEU A 256 -19.29 12.22 -27.40
N GLU A 257 -20.17 11.36 -26.88
CA GLU A 257 -21.61 11.39 -27.18
C GLU A 257 -22.26 12.68 -26.65
N GLU A 258 -21.96 13.09 -25.42
CA GLU A 258 -22.43 14.37 -24.85
C GLU A 258 -21.92 15.57 -25.66
N ALA A 259 -20.64 15.55 -26.04
CA ALA A 259 -20.05 16.58 -26.90
C ALA A 259 -20.72 16.61 -28.29
N LYS A 260 -21.08 15.46 -28.87
CA LYS A 260 -21.80 15.39 -30.14
C LYS A 260 -23.22 15.95 -30.02
N GLU A 261 -23.94 15.64 -28.95
CA GLU A 261 -25.31 16.13 -28.75
C GLU A 261 -25.33 17.64 -28.49
N THR A 262 -24.41 18.14 -27.66
CA THR A 262 -24.25 19.60 -27.46
C THR A 262 -23.89 20.32 -28.76
N ASN A 263 -22.99 19.75 -29.57
CA ASN A 263 -22.64 20.31 -30.88
C ASN A 263 -23.85 20.31 -31.83
N ARG A 264 -24.64 19.23 -31.85
CA ARG A 264 -25.89 19.16 -32.63
C ARG A 264 -26.89 20.25 -32.20
N HIS A 265 -27.06 20.48 -30.90
CA HIS A 265 -27.91 21.58 -30.40
C HIS A 265 -27.40 22.96 -30.83
N LEU A 266 -26.08 23.19 -30.79
CA LEU A 266 -25.47 24.44 -31.22
C LEU A 266 -25.62 24.64 -32.74
N GLN A 267 -25.39 23.61 -33.55
CA GLN A 267 -25.61 23.64 -35.00
C GLN A 267 -27.06 23.98 -35.33
N ASN A 268 -28.04 23.32 -34.69
CA ASN A 268 -29.46 23.63 -34.86
C ASN A 268 -29.78 25.10 -34.50
N ARG A 269 -29.17 25.64 -33.43
CA ARG A 269 -29.36 27.05 -33.03
C ARG A 269 -28.72 28.02 -34.03
N LEU A 270 -27.54 27.70 -34.55
CA LEU A 270 -26.87 28.48 -35.59
C LEU A 270 -27.67 28.47 -36.89
N GLU A 271 -28.23 27.34 -37.31
CA GLU A 271 -29.12 27.26 -38.48
C GLU A 271 -30.35 28.16 -38.29
N LYS A 272 -31.02 28.10 -37.14
CA LYS A 272 -32.15 29.00 -36.82
C LYS A 272 -31.76 30.47 -36.92
N LEU A 273 -30.58 30.85 -36.42
CA LEU A 273 -30.05 32.22 -36.53
C LEU A 273 -29.69 32.61 -37.97
N ARG A 274 -29.19 31.67 -38.78
CA ARG A 274 -28.92 31.90 -40.20
C ARG A 274 -30.23 32.12 -40.98
N PHE A 275 -31.25 31.31 -40.73
CA PHE A 275 -32.58 31.49 -41.35
C PHE A 275 -33.24 32.81 -40.92
N SER A 276 -33.14 33.19 -39.65
CA SER A 276 -33.69 34.47 -39.18
C SER A 276 -32.93 35.68 -39.75
N SER A 277 -31.61 35.58 -39.91
CA SER A 277 -30.81 36.61 -40.54
C SER A 277 -31.08 36.71 -42.04
N SER A 278 -31.24 35.58 -42.74
CA SER A 278 -31.59 35.56 -44.17
C SER A 278 -32.98 36.11 -44.45
N ARG A 279 -33.95 35.93 -43.54
CA ARG A 279 -35.29 36.55 -43.64
C ARG A 279 -35.30 38.06 -43.35
N ARG A 280 -34.26 38.60 -42.70
CA ARG A 280 -34.12 40.04 -42.50
C ARG A 280 -33.44 40.76 -43.67
N VAL A 281 -32.85 40.01 -44.60
CA VAL A 281 -32.09 40.54 -45.75
C VAL A 281 -32.87 40.39 -47.07
N GLN A 282 -34.06 39.75 -47.04
CA GLN A 282 -35.08 39.84 -48.10
C GLN A 282 -36.17 40.81 -47.68
#